data_AF-A0A369KNR2-F1
#
_entry.id   AF-A0A369KNR2-F1
#
_cell.length_a   1.000
_cell.length_b   1.000
_cell.length_c   1.000
_cell.angle_alpha   90.00
_cell.angle_beta   90.00
_cell.angle_gamma   90.00
#
_symmetry.space_group_name_H-M   'P 1'
#
loop_
_entity.id
_entity.type
_entity.pdbx_description
1 polymer ?
#
loop_
_entity_poly.entity_id
_entity_poly.type
_entity_poly.pdbx_seq_one_letter_code
_entity_poly.pdbx_strand_id
1 'polypeptide(L)'
;MELYCAVCTYRQVIEIGQQEEWKGFPSVLTYGMDNYASALPFLFVPPYQEPLVSRQKIDDRIRADLIRTYHAHIDEIEDGWVPHQYDVFQCPTCQQISTRFWCALFLRSSIIEPIHRCEQDNSVLVRLSLDEITQTSCPNCTQQTLHIR
;
A
#
# COMPACT_ATOMS: atom_id res chain seq x y z
N MET A 1 8.40 10.36 9.11
CA MET A 1 7.46 10.80 10.16
C MET A 1 7.50 9.76 11.28
N GLU A 2 7.24 10.11 12.54
CA GLU A 2 7.30 9.19 13.67
C GLU A 2 5.95 9.15 14.42
N LEU A 3 5.41 7.96 14.64
CA LEU A 3 4.34 7.71 15.59
C LEU A 3 4.94 7.41 16.96
N TYR A 4 4.44 8.07 18.00
CA TYR A 4 4.88 7.80 19.35
C TYR A 4 3.74 7.92 20.36
N CYS A 5 3.92 7.26 21.49
CA CYS A 5 3.07 7.45 22.67
C CYS A 5 3.79 8.37 23.67
N ALA A 6 3.08 9.35 24.23
CA ALA A 6 3.66 10.29 25.18
C ALA A 6 4.02 9.66 26.55
N VAL A 7 3.45 8.49 26.87
CA VAL A 7 3.54 7.88 28.21
C VAL A 7 4.33 6.59 28.24
N CYS A 8 4.46 5.87 27.12
CA CYS A 8 5.24 4.64 27.05
C CYS A 8 6.39 4.73 26.03
N THR A 9 7.18 3.67 25.92
CA THR A 9 8.34 3.60 25.01
C THR A 9 7.97 3.35 23.55
N TYR A 10 6.67 3.28 23.21
CA TYR A 10 6.25 3.01 21.84
C TYR A 10 6.65 4.16 20.92
N ARG A 11 7.47 3.82 19.92
CA ARG A 11 7.88 4.68 18.81
C ARG A 11 7.98 3.85 17.55
N GLN A 12 7.51 4.40 16.45
CA GLN A 12 7.55 3.75 15.15
C GLN A 12 7.75 4.79 14.06
N VAL A 13 8.79 4.60 13.25
CA VAL A 13 8.97 5.39 12.03
C VAL A 13 7.92 4.95 11.02
N ILE A 14 7.18 5.93 10.51
CA ILE A 14 6.18 5.76 9.47
C ILE A 14 6.56 6.60 8.24
N GLU A 15 6.21 6.04 7.10
CA GLU A 15 6.38 6.63 5.79
C GLU A 15 4.98 6.89 5.22
N ILE A 16 4.74 8.12 4.74
CA ILE A 16 3.45 8.56 4.21
C ILE A 16 3.69 9.49 3.03
N GLY A 17 2.79 9.42 2.06
CA GLY A 17 2.76 10.32 0.92
C GLY A 17 3.37 9.70 -0.33
N GLN A 18 3.23 10.44 -1.42
CA GLN A 18 3.73 10.04 -2.73
C GLN A 18 5.26 10.14 -2.74
N GLN A 19 5.94 9.11 -3.21
CA GLN A 19 7.36 9.26 -3.56
C GLN A 19 7.50 9.68 -5.03
N GLU A 20 8.46 10.56 -5.31
CA GLU A 20 8.69 11.11 -6.65
C GLU A 20 9.11 10.04 -7.68
N GLU A 21 9.61 8.89 -7.21
CA GLU A 21 10.14 7.82 -8.07
C GLU A 21 9.04 7.02 -8.81
N TRP A 22 7.77 7.16 -8.44
CA TRP A 22 6.68 6.36 -9.02
C TRP A 22 6.10 7.05 -10.27
N LYS A 23 6.45 6.50 -11.44
CA LYS A 23 5.85 6.84 -12.75
C LYS A 23 4.36 6.42 -12.82
N GLY A 24 3.72 6.53 -13.99
CA GLY A 24 2.32 6.09 -14.20
C GLY A 24 2.11 4.59 -13.96
N PHE A 25 0.85 4.18 -13.77
CA PHE A 25 0.47 2.82 -13.34
C PHE A 25 1.10 1.64 -14.12
N PRO A 26 1.15 1.63 -15.47
CA PRO A 26 1.82 0.54 -16.18
C PRO A 26 3.29 0.47 -15.76
N SER A 27 3.96 1.62 -15.73
CA SER A 27 5.37 1.77 -15.38
C SER A 27 5.71 1.37 -13.94
N VAL A 28 4.75 1.36 -13.01
CA VAL A 28 4.93 0.97 -11.60
C VAL A 28 4.81 -0.52 -11.40
N LEU A 29 3.87 -1.14 -12.10
CA LEU A 29 3.75 -2.59 -12.16
C LEU A 29 4.85 -3.22 -13.02
N THR A 30 5.45 -2.42 -13.90
CA THR A 30 6.50 -2.82 -14.85
C THR A 30 7.83 -2.13 -14.60
N TYR A 31 8.04 -1.51 -13.42
CA TYR A 31 9.25 -0.73 -13.15
C TYR A 31 10.49 -1.61 -13.30
N GLY A 32 11.46 -1.17 -14.11
CA GLY A 32 12.66 -1.91 -14.53
C GLY A 32 12.46 -2.95 -15.64
N MET A 33 11.34 -2.90 -16.35
CA MET A 33 11.14 -3.60 -17.63
C MET A 33 11.60 -2.80 -18.86
N ASP A 34 12.35 -1.71 -18.70
CA ASP A 34 12.75 -0.78 -19.78
C ASP A 34 13.50 -1.46 -20.96
N ASN A 35 13.95 -2.71 -20.80
CA ASN A 35 14.57 -3.52 -21.85
C ASN A 35 13.61 -4.39 -22.70
N TYR A 36 12.30 -4.42 -22.40
CA TYR A 36 11.35 -5.32 -23.07
C TYR A 36 10.37 -4.55 -23.97
N ALA A 37 10.88 -4.10 -25.11
CA ALA A 37 10.16 -3.32 -26.12
C ALA A 37 9.15 -4.11 -26.99
N SER A 38 8.76 -5.33 -26.60
CA SER A 38 7.94 -6.19 -27.46
C SER A 38 6.86 -6.96 -26.70
N ALA A 39 5.65 -6.39 -26.70
CA ALA A 39 4.36 -7.07 -26.93
C ALA A 39 4.09 -8.44 -26.26
N LEU A 40 4.60 -8.71 -25.07
CA LEU A 40 4.15 -9.85 -24.27
C LEU A 40 3.06 -9.38 -23.30
N PRO A 41 1.94 -10.10 -23.18
CA PRO A 41 0.95 -9.79 -22.16
C PRO A 41 1.65 -9.85 -20.81
N PHE A 42 1.45 -8.82 -19.99
CA PHE A 42 2.02 -8.57 -18.65
C PHE A 42 1.86 -9.70 -17.62
N LEU A 43 1.37 -10.88 -18.04
CA LEU A 43 1.08 -12.06 -17.25
C LEU A 43 2.30 -12.96 -16.98
N PHE A 44 3.46 -12.72 -17.61
CA PHE A 44 4.62 -13.59 -17.48
C PHE A 44 5.94 -12.82 -17.41
N VAL A 45 6.21 -12.18 -16.26
CA VAL A 45 7.57 -11.78 -15.91
C VAL A 45 8.16 -12.86 -14.99
N PRO A 46 9.23 -13.56 -15.37
CA PRO A 46 9.82 -14.60 -14.55
C PRO A 46 10.37 -14.06 -13.22
N PRO A 47 10.24 -14.79 -12.09
CA PRO A 47 10.62 -14.36 -10.74
C PRO A 47 12.06 -13.88 -10.54
N TYR A 48 12.97 -14.18 -11.48
CA TYR A 48 14.41 -13.95 -11.38
C TYR A 48 14.88 -12.71 -12.15
N GLN A 49 13.98 -11.96 -12.78
CA GLN A 49 14.31 -10.85 -13.69
C GLN A 49 13.64 -9.52 -13.32
N GLU A 50 13.10 -9.41 -12.10
CA GLU A 50 12.41 -8.21 -11.60
C GLU A 50 13.32 -7.38 -10.67
N PRO A 51 13.30 -6.03 -10.74
CA PRO A 51 14.05 -5.22 -9.79
C PRO A 51 13.51 -5.40 -8.38
N LEU A 52 14.44 -5.56 -7.44
CA LEU A 52 14.22 -5.78 -6.00
C LEU A 52 13.29 -4.76 -5.32
N VAL A 53 13.07 -3.59 -5.92
CA VAL A 53 12.35 -2.47 -5.30
C VAL A 53 10.81 -2.65 -5.36
N SER A 54 10.29 -3.33 -6.39
CA SER A 54 8.84 -3.62 -6.51
C SER A 54 8.38 -4.72 -5.55
N ARG A 55 9.19 -5.77 -5.38
CA ARG A 55 8.87 -6.95 -4.56
C ARG A 55 8.83 -6.70 -3.06
N GLN A 56 9.50 -5.67 -2.57
CA GLN A 56 9.53 -5.40 -1.13
C GLN A 56 8.23 -4.81 -0.59
N LYS A 57 7.33 -4.32 -1.45
CA LYS A 57 6.28 -3.38 -1.04
C LYS A 57 4.86 -3.77 -1.49
N ILE A 58 4.71 -4.53 -2.58
CA ILE A 58 3.44 -5.13 -3.01
C ILE A 58 3.65 -6.64 -3.17
N ASP A 59 2.80 -7.44 -2.51
CA ASP A 59 2.82 -8.90 -2.66
C ASP A 59 2.45 -9.33 -4.10
N ASP A 60 3.07 -10.41 -4.59
CA ASP A 60 2.90 -10.94 -5.95
C ASP A 60 1.42 -11.21 -6.27
N ARG A 61 0.64 -11.67 -5.28
CA ARG A 61 -0.80 -11.88 -5.43
C ARG A 61 -1.56 -10.58 -5.68
N ILE A 62 -1.29 -9.55 -4.87
CA ILE A 62 -1.97 -8.25 -4.96
C ILE A 62 -1.64 -7.59 -6.30
N ARG A 63 -0.38 -7.68 -6.72
CA ARG A 63 0.07 -7.18 -8.02
C ARG A 63 -0.67 -7.85 -9.18
N ALA A 64 -0.78 -9.18 -9.16
CA ALA A 64 -1.52 -9.92 -10.18
C ALA A 64 -3.01 -9.54 -10.22
N ASP A 65 -3.63 -9.32 -9.06
CA ASP A 65 -5.02 -8.89 -8.94
C ASP A 65 -5.24 -7.48 -9.51
N LEU A 66 -4.32 -6.54 -9.25
CA LEU A 66 -4.37 -5.18 -9.80
C LEU A 66 -4.21 -5.17 -11.32
N ILE A 67 -3.24 -5.93 -11.86
CA ILE A 67 -3.02 -6.06 -13.31
C ILE A 67 -4.27 -6.63 -13.98
N ARG A 68 -4.81 -7.73 -13.44
CA ARG A 68 -6.00 -8.39 -14.00
C ARG A 68 -7.19 -7.44 -14.03
N THR A 69 -7.43 -6.73 -12.94
CA THR A 69 -8.55 -5.80 -12.82
C THR A 69 -8.40 -4.60 -13.74
N TYR A 70 -7.19 -4.05 -13.85
CA TYR A 70 -6.89 -2.96 -14.78
C TYR A 70 -7.25 -3.33 -16.22
N HIS A 71 -6.79 -4.50 -16.69
CA HIS A 71 -7.08 -4.94 -18.06
C HIS A 71 -8.55 -5.27 -18.29
N ALA A 72 -9.27 -5.73 -17.27
CA ALA A 72 -10.70 -6.03 -17.37
C ALA A 72 -11.57 -4.78 -17.48
N HIS A 73 -11.10 -3.63 -16.96
CA HIS A 73 -11.89 -2.41 -16.83
C HIS A 73 -11.22 -1.18 -17.44
N ILE A 74 -10.30 -1.35 -18.38
CA ILE A 74 -9.47 -0.25 -18.92
C ILE A 74 -10.29 0.93 -19.47
N ASP A 75 -11.46 0.66 -20.05
CA ASP A 75 -12.37 1.66 -20.61
C ASP A 75 -13.24 2.36 -19.55
N GLU A 76 -13.25 1.85 -18.32
CA GLU A 76 -14.07 2.33 -17.19
C GLU A 76 -13.25 3.07 -16.12
N ILE A 77 -11.92 3.06 -16.24
CA ILE A 77 -11.02 3.77 -15.33
C ILE A 77 -11.14 5.27 -15.61
N GLU A 78 -11.64 6.02 -14.64
CA GLU A 78 -11.70 7.48 -14.73
C GLU A 78 -10.30 8.09 -14.54
N ASP A 79 -10.05 9.28 -15.12
CA ASP A 79 -8.78 10.03 -15.04
C ASP A 79 -8.34 10.43 -13.60
N GLY A 80 -9.08 10.00 -12.57
CA GLY A 80 -8.87 10.28 -11.15
C GLY A 80 -8.17 9.16 -10.39
N TRP A 81 -7.05 8.67 -10.89
CA TRP A 81 -6.18 7.76 -10.14
C TRP A 81 -5.57 8.49 -8.92
N VAL A 82 -5.58 7.87 -7.74
CA VAL A 82 -4.95 8.45 -6.54
C VAL A 82 -3.46 8.09 -6.51
N PRO A 83 -2.55 9.04 -6.28
CA PRO A 83 -1.11 8.83 -6.35
C PRO A 83 -0.61 7.65 -5.51
N HIS A 84 0.40 6.95 -6.06
CA HIS A 84 1.16 5.87 -5.43
C HIS A 84 1.78 6.39 -4.13
N GLN A 85 1.16 6.12 -3.00
CA GLN A 85 1.60 6.65 -1.71
C GLN A 85 1.68 5.57 -0.66
N TYR A 86 2.53 5.82 0.33
CA TYR A 86 2.48 5.05 1.55
C TYR A 86 1.36 5.59 2.43
N ASP A 87 0.60 4.67 3.01
CA ASP A 87 -0.41 4.95 4.01
C ASP A 87 -0.19 4.07 5.25
N VAL A 88 -0.81 4.48 6.35
CA VAL A 88 -0.73 3.79 7.64
C VAL A 88 -1.91 2.84 7.78
N PHE A 89 -1.63 1.64 8.25
CA PHE A 89 -2.62 0.58 8.45
C PHE A 89 -2.50 0.01 9.87
N GLN A 90 -3.64 -0.34 10.46
CA GLN A 90 -3.73 -0.95 11.77
C GLN A 90 -4.41 -2.32 11.71
N CYS A 91 -3.86 -3.28 12.44
CA CYS A 91 -4.56 -4.54 12.67
C CYS A 91 -5.68 -4.33 13.73
N PRO A 92 -6.95 -4.67 13.43
CA PRO A 92 -8.02 -4.51 14.41
C PRO A 92 -7.88 -5.47 15.62
N THR A 93 -7.12 -6.55 15.47
CA THR A 93 -6.97 -7.59 16.50
C THR A 93 -5.75 -7.32 17.39
N CYS A 94 -4.54 -7.32 16.84
CA CYS A 94 -3.32 -7.09 17.62
C CYS A 94 -2.94 -5.61 17.78
N GLN A 95 -3.70 -4.69 17.18
CA GLN A 95 -3.51 -3.23 17.23
C GLN A 95 -2.20 -2.73 16.61
N GLN A 96 -1.36 -3.62 16.08
CA GLN A 96 -0.10 -3.25 15.44
C GLN A 96 -0.32 -2.33 14.26
N ILE A 97 0.58 -1.37 14.13
CA ILE A 97 0.57 -0.38 13.06
C ILE A 97 1.67 -0.73 12.08
N SER A 98 1.38 -0.60 10.79
CA SER A 98 2.33 -0.81 9.72
C SER A 98 2.12 0.21 8.62
N THR A 99 3.21 0.61 7.98
CA THR A 99 3.14 1.37 6.74
C THR A 99 3.05 0.39 5.57
N ARG A 100 2.06 0.57 4.69
CA ARG A 100 1.90 -0.23 3.48
C ARG A 100 1.72 0.67 2.27
N PHE A 101 2.16 0.16 1.12
CA PHE A 101 1.97 0.83 -0.14
C PHE A 101 0.49 0.75 -0.54
N TRP A 102 -0.11 1.88 -0.83
CA TRP A 102 -1.50 1.98 -1.25
C TRP A 102 -1.58 2.51 -2.69
N CYS A 103 -2.40 1.82 -3.48
CA CYS A 103 -2.75 2.21 -4.84
C CYS A 103 -4.16 1.71 -5.12
N ALA A 104 -5.01 2.52 -5.76
CA ALA A 104 -6.38 2.11 -6.03
C ALA A 104 -6.78 2.42 -7.47
N LEU A 105 -7.57 1.52 -8.06
CA LEU A 105 -8.24 1.72 -9.34
C LEU A 105 -9.63 2.30 -9.06
N PHE A 106 -9.89 3.50 -9.59
CA PHE A 106 -11.19 4.14 -9.53
C PHE A 106 -11.97 3.79 -10.79
N LEU A 107 -12.95 2.93 -10.61
CA LEU A 107 -13.93 2.60 -11.63
C LEU A 107 -15.17 3.46 -11.39
N ARG A 108 -15.97 3.71 -12.43
CA ARG A 108 -17.24 4.44 -12.31
C ARG A 108 -18.17 3.91 -11.21
N SER A 109 -18.11 2.62 -10.93
CA SER A 109 -18.99 1.91 -10.01
C SER A 109 -18.33 1.47 -8.69
N SER A 110 -17.00 1.51 -8.60
CA SER A 110 -16.28 0.94 -7.46
C SER A 110 -14.83 1.43 -7.35
N ILE A 111 -14.25 1.27 -6.16
CA ILE A 111 -12.81 1.48 -5.93
C ILE A 111 -12.21 0.12 -5.63
N ILE A 112 -11.18 -0.25 -6.38
CA ILE A 112 -10.44 -1.50 -6.18
C ILE A 112 -9.09 -1.14 -5.57
N GLU A 113 -8.86 -1.59 -4.34
CA GLU A 113 -7.65 -1.32 -3.58
C GLU A 113 -7.02 -2.62 -3.03
N PRO A 114 -5.71 -2.63 -2.72
CA PRO A 114 -5.03 -3.78 -2.17
C PRO A 114 -5.55 -4.12 -0.78
N ILE A 115 -5.85 -5.41 -0.58
CA ILE A 115 -6.19 -5.92 0.76
C ILE A 115 -4.91 -6.32 1.47
N HIS A 116 -4.52 -5.52 2.46
CA HIS A 116 -3.40 -5.85 3.34
C HIS A 116 -3.86 -6.71 4.52
N ARG A 117 -2.99 -7.64 4.94
CA ARG A 117 -3.26 -8.55 6.06
C ARG A 117 -2.15 -8.48 7.09
N CYS A 118 -2.53 -8.64 8.35
CA CYS A 118 -1.60 -8.71 9.46
C CYS A 118 -0.76 -10.00 9.37
N GLU A 119 0.55 -9.88 9.62
CA GLU A 119 1.47 -11.02 9.58
C GLU A 119 1.29 -11.97 10.78
N GLN A 120 0.69 -11.48 11.87
CA GLN A 120 0.51 -12.27 13.10
C GLN A 120 -0.79 -13.07 13.12
N ASP A 121 -1.90 -12.46 12.70
CA ASP A 121 -3.25 -13.01 12.86
C ASP A 121 -4.04 -13.08 11.54
N ASN A 122 -3.46 -12.63 10.43
CA ASN A 122 -4.05 -12.63 9.09
C ASN A 122 -5.35 -11.80 8.94
N SER A 123 -5.70 -11.00 9.96
CA SER A 123 -6.81 -10.05 9.91
C SER A 123 -6.57 -9.00 8.83
N VAL A 124 -7.65 -8.55 8.19
CA VAL A 124 -7.58 -7.47 7.20
C VAL A 124 -7.21 -6.18 7.94
N LEU A 125 -6.16 -5.51 7.46
CA LEU A 125 -5.73 -4.26 8.05
C LEU A 125 -6.68 -3.13 7.65
N VAL A 126 -6.92 -2.22 8.58
CA VAL A 126 -7.75 -1.03 8.37
C VAL A 126 -6.82 0.15 8.12
N ARG A 127 -7.08 0.92 7.06
CA ARG A 127 -6.34 2.16 6.80
C ARG A 127 -6.67 3.20 7.87
N LEU A 128 -5.64 3.80 8.44
CA LEU A 128 -5.78 4.92 9.38
C LEU A 128 -5.58 6.24 8.65
N SER A 129 -6.51 7.17 8.83
CA SER A 129 -6.29 8.56 8.44
C SER A 129 -5.29 9.21 9.40
N LEU A 130 -4.40 10.04 8.86
CA LEU A 130 -3.47 10.83 9.69
C LEU A 130 -4.19 11.74 10.67
N ASP A 131 -5.35 12.27 10.27
CA ASP A 131 -6.17 13.14 11.12
C ASP A 131 -6.75 12.38 12.32
N GLU A 132 -6.93 11.06 12.18
CA GLU A 132 -7.51 10.17 13.20
C GLU A 132 -6.45 9.50 14.10
N ILE A 133 -5.16 9.69 13.83
CA ILE A 133 -4.09 9.10 14.64
C ILE A 133 -4.14 9.56 16.10
N THR A 134 -4.57 10.80 16.34
CA THR A 134 -4.75 11.34 17.70
C THR A 134 -5.90 10.69 18.46
N GLN A 135 -6.72 9.88 17.79
CA GLN A 135 -7.80 9.07 18.36
C GLN A 135 -7.43 7.57 18.41
N THR A 136 -6.31 7.18 17.82
CA THR A 136 -5.84 5.79 17.76
C THR A 136 -5.11 5.45 19.05
N SER A 137 -5.60 4.44 19.78
CA SER A 137 -4.97 3.95 21.00
C SER A 137 -3.58 3.36 20.74
N CYS A 138 -2.65 3.63 21.65
CA CYS A 138 -1.31 3.08 21.58
C CYS A 138 -1.35 1.54 21.68
N PRO A 139 -0.72 0.79 20.75
CA PRO A 139 -0.74 -0.67 20.77
C PRO A 139 -0.02 -1.28 21.98
N ASN A 140 0.87 -0.52 22.63
CA ASN A 140 1.64 -1.02 23.76
C ASN A 140 0.94 -0.82 25.11
N CYS A 141 0.41 0.38 25.38
CA CYS A 141 -0.19 0.69 26.68
C CYS A 141 -1.71 0.81 26.68
N THR A 142 -2.35 0.96 25.49
CA THR A 142 -3.80 1.16 25.25
C THR A 142 -4.49 2.30 26.01
N GLN A 143 -3.79 2.96 26.93
CA GLN A 143 -4.31 4.02 27.82
C GLN A 143 -4.27 5.42 27.21
N GLN A 144 -3.43 5.62 26.20
CA GLN A 144 -3.19 6.92 25.57
C GLN A 144 -3.25 6.78 24.07
N THR A 145 -3.58 7.87 23.40
CA THR A 145 -3.58 7.93 21.94
C THR A 145 -2.19 8.22 21.39
N LEU A 146 -2.03 7.97 20.10
CA LEU A 146 -0.78 8.20 19.39
C LEU A 146 -0.63 9.66 18.96
N HIS A 147 0.62 10.09 18.88
CA HIS A 147 1.02 11.39 18.39
C HIS A 147 1.96 11.25 17.20
N ILE A 148 1.96 12.27 16.36
CA ILE A 148 2.83 12.37 15.18
C ILE A 148 3.92 13.39 15.45
N ARG A 149 5.15 13.06 15.06
CA ARG A 149 6.30 13.97 15.04
C ARG A 149 7.05 13.90 13.71
#